data_AF-A0A699XAC5-F1
#
_entry.id   AF-A0A699XAC5-F1
#
_cell.length_a   1.000
_cell.length_b   1.000
_cell.length_c   1.000
_cell.angle_alpha   90.00
_cell.angle_beta   90.00
_cell.angle_gamma   90.00
#
_symmetry.space_group_name_H-M   'P 1'
#
loop_
_entity.id
_entity.type
_entity.pdbx_description
1 polymer ?
#
loop_
_entity_poly.entity_id
_entity_poly.type
_entity_poly.pdbx_seq_one_letter_code
_entity_poly.pdbx_strand_id
1 'polypeptide(L)'
;EKIFDVMGCEDAFKTRLAVYKFKGNALAWWKAYKQAKGGDAWLVIVTWADFKKLFFLQFFPREEQERLKREYHSIRQTSSETSTEFMQCF
;
A
#
# COMPACT_ATOMS: atom_id res chain seq x y z
N GLU A 1 -3.57 5.12 -8.06
CA GLU A 1 -3.34 4.33 -9.29
C GLU A 1 -3.61 5.10 -10.58
N LYS A 2 -4.45 6.14 -10.54
CA LYS A 2 -4.73 7.05 -11.67
C LYS A 2 -3.51 7.41 -12.54
N ILE A 3 -2.33 7.64 -11.94
CA ILE A 3 -1.10 7.94 -12.72
C ILE A 3 -0.58 6.74 -13.53
N PHE A 4 -0.64 5.53 -12.99
CA PHE A 4 -0.27 4.31 -13.72
C PHE A 4 -1.30 3.95 -14.78
N ASP A 5 -2.57 4.25 -14.52
CA ASP A 5 -3.66 4.00 -15.46
C ASP A 5 -3.59 4.97 -16.66
N VAL A 6 -3.26 6.24 -16.42
CA VAL A 6 -2.98 7.24 -17.47
C VAL A 6 -1.75 6.87 -18.30
N MET A 7 -0.72 6.29 -17.67
CA MET A 7 0.51 5.88 -18.36
C MET A 7 0.43 4.51 -19.03
N GLY A 8 -0.67 3.76 -18.88
CA GLY A 8 -0.81 2.41 -19.45
C GLY A 8 0.25 1.42 -18.95
N CYS A 9 0.75 1.58 -17.72
CA CYS A 9 1.86 0.76 -17.23
C CYS A 9 1.43 -0.70 -17.02
N GLU A 10 2.23 -1.65 -17.52
CA GLU A 10 2.08 -3.06 -17.20
C GLU A 10 2.43 -3.34 -15.72
N ASP A 11 1.88 -4.43 -15.18
CA ASP A 11 1.98 -4.79 -13.76
C ASP A 11 3.43 -4.92 -13.25
N ALA A 12 4.32 -5.49 -14.07
CA ALA A 12 5.74 -5.60 -13.76
C ALA A 12 6.38 -4.20 -13.63
N PHE A 13 5.96 -3.24 -14.45
CA PHE A 13 6.47 -1.87 -14.40
C PHE A 13 5.91 -1.09 -13.20
N LYS A 14 4.62 -1.24 -12.88
CA LYS A 14 4.02 -0.68 -11.65
C LYS A 14 4.78 -1.15 -10.41
N THR A 15 5.10 -2.44 -10.34
CA THR A 15 5.87 -3.04 -9.24
C THR A 15 7.28 -2.45 -9.15
N ARG A 16 8.00 -2.34 -10.28
CA ARG A 16 9.35 -1.73 -10.31
C ARG A 16 9.35 -0.29 -9.83
N LEU A 17 8.38 0.52 -10.28
CA LEU A 17 8.26 1.92 -9.87
C LEU A 17 7.94 2.07 -8.37
N ALA A 18 7.08 1.21 -7.83
CA ALA A 18 6.77 1.21 -6.41
C ALA A 18 8.00 0.85 -5.56
N VAL A 19 8.72 -0.20 -5.96
CA VAL A 19 9.95 -0.65 -5.28
C VAL A 19 11.05 0.40 -5.33
N TYR A 20 11.15 1.18 -6.42
CA TYR A 20 12.11 2.28 -6.50
C TYR A 20 11.94 3.32 -5.38
N LYS A 21 10.72 3.47 -4.84
CA LYS A 21 10.45 4.37 -3.70
C LYS A 21 10.78 3.74 -2.35
N PHE A 22 11.04 2.43 -2.26
CA PHE A 22 11.36 1.78 -1.00
C PHE A 22 12.73 2.20 -0.48
N LYS A 23 12.83 2.40 0.83
CA LYS A 23 14.06 2.74 1.55
C LYS A 23 14.19 1.87 2.79
N GLY A 24 15.43 1.71 3.27
CA GLY A 24 15.72 1.00 4.52
C GLY A 24 15.12 -0.41 4.57
N ASN A 25 14.37 -0.70 5.64
CA ASN A 25 13.78 -2.00 5.91
C ASN A 25 12.84 -2.48 4.80
N ALA A 26 12.09 -1.59 4.15
CA ALA A 26 11.19 -1.95 3.06
C ALA A 26 11.95 -2.50 1.84
N LEU A 27 13.09 -1.89 1.52
CA LEU A 27 13.94 -2.34 0.42
C LEU A 27 14.65 -3.66 0.76
N ALA A 28 15.12 -3.81 2.00
CA ALA A 28 15.76 -5.04 2.47
C ALA A 28 14.78 -6.23 2.43
N TRP A 29 13.57 -6.03 2.96
CA TRP A 29 12.48 -7.02 2.89
C TRP A 29 12.18 -7.42 1.45
N TRP A 30 11.99 -6.45 0.56
CA TRP A 30 11.64 -6.73 -0.83
C TRP A 30 12.72 -7.53 -1.55
N LYS A 31 14.01 -7.20 -1.35
CA LYS A 31 15.14 -7.96 -1.91
C LYS A 31 15.14 -9.41 -1.43
N ALA A 32 14.97 -9.63 -0.12
CA ALA A 32 14.92 -10.97 0.46
C ALA A 32 13.72 -11.78 -0.06
N TYR A 33 12.54 -11.16 -0.11
CA TYR A 33 11.32 -11.80 -0.60
C TYR A 33 11.43 -12.18 -2.09
N LYS A 34 11.91 -11.26 -2.92
CA LYS A 34 12.15 -11.51 -4.36
C LYS A 34 13.12 -12.67 -4.55
N GLN A 35 14.22 -12.69 -3.79
CA GLN A 35 15.22 -13.77 -3.87
C GLN A 35 14.61 -15.13 -3.51
N ALA A 36 13.82 -15.20 -2.43
CA ALA A 36 13.17 -16.44 -1.99
C ALA A 36 12.14 -16.99 -3.00
N LYS A 37 11.59 -16.12 -3.87
CA LYS A 37 10.60 -16.50 -4.88
C LYS A 37 11.17 -16.86 -6.26
N GLY A 38 12.49 -16.81 -6.43
CA GLY A 38 13.15 -17.11 -7.71
C GLY A 38 13.76 -15.88 -8.42
N GLY A 39 13.95 -14.78 -7.70
CA GLY A 39 14.68 -13.61 -8.21
C GLY A 39 13.92 -12.84 -9.27
N ASP A 40 14.63 -12.34 -10.30
CA ASP A 40 14.04 -11.50 -11.33
C ASP A 40 13.05 -12.23 -12.24
N ALA A 41 13.16 -13.56 -12.37
CA ALA A 41 12.19 -14.37 -13.10
C ALA A 41 10.78 -14.30 -12.45
N TRP A 42 10.72 -14.23 -11.12
CA TRP A 42 9.45 -14.07 -10.40
C TRP A 42 8.82 -12.69 -10.61
N LEU A 43 9.64 -11.65 -10.81
CA LEU A 43 9.15 -10.29 -11.02
C LEU A 43 8.36 -10.14 -12.33
N VAL A 44 8.59 -11.03 -13.30
CA VAL A 44 7.88 -11.02 -14.60
C VAL A 44 6.45 -11.57 -14.45
N ILE A 45 6.23 -12.46 -13.47
CA ILE A 45 4.94 -13.14 -13.26
C ILE A 45 4.11 -12.53 -12.13
N VAL A 46 4.70 -11.70 -11.27
CA VAL A 46 3.96 -11.08 -10.16
C VAL A 46 3.02 -10.00 -10.69
N THR A 47 1.73 -10.15 -10.42
CA THR A 47 0.74 -9.13 -10.75
C THR A 47 0.86 -7.95 -9.79
N TRP A 48 0.40 -6.78 -10.22
CA TRP A 48 0.37 -5.60 -9.36
C TRP A 48 -0.57 -5.80 -8.16
N ALA A 49 -1.65 -6.57 -8.35
CA ALA A 49 -2.56 -6.95 -7.27
C ALA A 49 -1.87 -7.81 -6.21
N ASP A 50 -1.10 -8.82 -6.62
CA ASP A 50 -0.35 -9.69 -5.70
C ASP A 50 0.72 -8.90 -4.94
N PHE A 51 1.44 -8.00 -5.64
CA PHE A 51 2.38 -7.10 -5.00
C PHE A 51 1.72 -6.27 -3.89
N LYS A 52 0.58 -5.61 -4.20
CA LYS A 52 -0.14 -4.81 -3.20
C LYS A 52 -0.57 -5.66 -2.01
N LYS A 53 -1.10 -6.85 -2.26
CA LYS A 53 -1.52 -7.79 -1.20
C LYS A 53 -0.35 -8.14 -0.27
N LEU A 54 0.82 -8.45 -0.84
CA LEU A 54 2.03 -8.75 -0.08
C LEU A 54 2.53 -7.54 0.71
N PHE A 55 2.56 -6.38 0.08
CA PHE A 55 2.99 -5.13 0.72
C PHE A 55 2.09 -4.77 1.91
N PHE A 56 0.78 -4.80 1.73
CA PHE A 56 -0.16 -4.54 2.83
C PHE A 56 -0.05 -5.59 3.92
N LEU A 57 0.10 -6.88 3.58
CA LEU A 57 0.29 -7.91 4.61
C LEU A 57 1.54 -7.64 5.47
N GLN A 58 2.64 -7.18 4.87
CA GLN A 58 3.89 -6.95 5.57
C GLN A 58 3.90 -5.66 6.41
N PHE A 59 3.43 -4.54 5.84
CA PHE A 59 3.57 -3.21 6.44
C PHE A 59 2.27 -2.66 7.01
N PHE A 60 1.16 -3.31 6.73
CA PHE A 60 -0.17 -2.89 7.16
C PHE A 60 -0.98 -4.10 7.65
N PRO A 61 -0.52 -4.74 8.73
CA PRO A 61 -1.09 -5.98 9.23
C PRO A 61 -2.57 -5.81 9.58
N ARG A 62 -3.31 -6.92 9.62
CA ARG A 62 -4.76 -6.93 9.86
C ARG A 62 -5.15 -6.17 11.13
N GLU A 63 -4.36 -6.27 12.19
CA GLU A 63 -4.61 -5.55 13.44
C GLU A 63 -4.67 -4.03 13.23
N GLU A 64 -3.73 -3.49 12.46
CA GLU A 64 -3.69 -2.07 12.15
C GLU A 64 -4.85 -1.67 11.22
N GLN A 65 -5.20 -2.53 10.27
CA GLN A 65 -6.41 -2.34 9.44
C GLN A 65 -7.68 -2.28 10.28
N GLU A 66 -7.85 -3.21 11.23
CA GLU A 66 -9.01 -3.26 12.11
C GLU A 66 -8.99 -2.11 13.14
N ARG A 67 -7.82 -1.66 13.59
CA ARG A 67 -7.67 -0.45 14.42
C ARG A 67 -8.16 0.78 13.67
N LEU A 68 -7.68 1.00 12.44
CA LEU A 68 -8.08 2.14 11.61
C LEU A 68 -9.55 2.08 11.20
N LYS A 69 -10.09 0.89 10.91
CA LYS A 69 -11.54 0.74 10.70
C LYS A 69 -12.31 1.18 11.93
N ARG A 70 -11.94 0.73 13.14
CA ARG A 70 -12.62 1.12 14.38
C ARG A 70 -12.53 2.62 14.62
N GLU A 71 -11.34 3.20 14.42
CA GLU A 71 -11.11 4.63 14.51
C GLU A 71 -12.03 5.38 13.55
N TYR A 72 -12.08 4.97 12.27
CA TYR A 72 -12.98 5.55 11.28
C TYR A 72 -14.47 5.46 11.68
N HIS A 73 -14.93 4.31 12.18
CA HIS A 73 -16.32 4.14 12.63
C HIS A 73 -16.65 5.01 13.87
N SER A 74 -15.64 5.44 14.62
CA SER A 74 -15.78 6.34 15.75
C SER A 74 -15.75 7.82 15.37
N ILE A 75 -15.26 8.17 14.17
CA ILE A 75 -15.27 9.56 13.68
C ILE A 75 -16.71 9.98 13.44
N ARG A 76 -17.17 10.97 14.21
CA ARG A 76 -18.52 11.55 14.11
C ARG A 76 -18.46 13.03 14.41
N GLN A 77 -19.20 13.81 13.64
CA GLN A 77 -19.32 15.24 13.89
C GLN A 77 -20.12 15.46 15.17
N THR A 78 -19.56 16.23 16.09
CA THR A 78 -20.16 16.64 17.35
C THR A 78 -20.84 18.00 17.22
N SER A 79 -21.77 18.33 18.11
CA SER A 79 -22.48 19.63 18.09
C SER A 79 -21.58 20.82 18.44
N SER A 80 -20.36 20.55 18.91
CA SER A 80 -19.36 21.55 19.30
C SER A 80 -18.38 21.92 18.19
N GLU A 81 -18.39 21.22 17.05
CA GLU A 81 -17.48 21.47 15.93
C GLU A 81 -18.21 21.83 14.63
N THR A 82 -17.63 22.75 13.87
CA THR A 82 -18.14 23.12 12.55
C THR A 82 -17.85 22.00 11.55
N SER A 83 -18.61 21.96 10.44
CA SER A 83 -18.38 20.98 9.37
C SER A 83 -16.96 21.09 8.81
N THR A 84 -16.38 22.29 8.78
CA THR A 84 -15.01 22.50 8.28
C THR A 84 -13.96 21.92 9.21
N GLU A 85 -14.13 22.04 10.53
CA GLU A 85 -13.24 21.43 11.53
C GLU A 85 -13.31 19.90 11.49
N PHE A 86 -14.53 19.35 11.39
CA PHE A 86 -14.73 17.90 11.24
C PHE A 86 -14.08 17.33 9.98
N MET A 87 -14.13 18.05 8.85
CA MET A 87 -13.52 17.62 7.60
C MET A 87 -11.98 17.57 7.65
N GLN A 88 -11.32 18.20 8.63
CA GLN A 88 -9.87 18.07 8.81
C GLN A 88 -9.45 16.72 9.40
N CYS A 89 -10.39 15.94 9.94
CA CYS A 89 -10.14 14.60 10.45
C CYS A 89 -10.16 13.50 9.36
N PHE A 90 -10.44 13.84 8.10
CA PHE A 90 -10.48 12.95 6.94
C PHE A 90 -9.38 13.29 5.94
#